data_AF-A0A1I6XLC2-F1
#
_entry.id   AF-A0A1I6XLC2-F1
#
_cell.length_a   1.000
_cell.length_b   1.000
_cell.length_c   1.000
_cell.angle_alpha   90.00
_cell.angle_beta   90.00
_cell.angle_gamma   90.00
#
_symmetry.space_group_name_H-M   'P 1'
#
loop_
_entity.id
_entity.type
_entity.pdbx_description
1 polymer ?
#
loop_
_entity_poly.entity_id
_entity_poly.type
_entity_poly.pdbx_seq_one_letter_code
_entity_poly.pdbx_strand_id
1 'polypeptide(L)'
;MNRIILLGNGFDLVNDFESSYNNFLRHLRDETIKDLEINGTGNRYNNGIVDLKSIGNPIKEINHFNAIQILFRGNNFGNDIFEARICNKFLQRLIKKQRIQNWVDIEQEYYELLINIFLQKEGFITIDELNEDLTFITNKLIEFLKIKESKFTEKLNALDPMDSDFNKLQNITQNLLDDINVFHLAPKVINQYFTMIGEELLLNTESITETNNKFEFKAKYKEDLSAELNEYCLNNGIEQARLKDVNKVLDRYEKSTSQLNELVSISPENILVVNFNYTNTLKLIIDWLITMEKISTDRTKNIRILNIHGKLKSRDSIIFGFGDETDSQYSSIENSKKDDYMLNFKSINYLNSFGYRSLLEFLETENYQVYTVGLSFGQSDKTLLNTIFEHDNCVSIKPFYRKIDNDNDNYSKLAMAISRNFRSKAKLRERVVSKVLCKSIIE
;
A
#
# COMPACT_ATOMS: atom_id res chain seq x y z
N MET A 1 -17.34 11.32 -9.82
CA MET A 1 -16.26 11.27 -8.80
C MET A 1 -15.65 9.89 -8.76
N ASN A 2 -14.32 9.81 -8.75
CA ASN A 2 -13.55 8.57 -8.76
C ASN A 2 -12.98 8.20 -7.38
N ARG A 3 -12.45 6.98 -7.24
CA ARG A 3 -11.68 6.54 -6.07
C ARG A 3 -10.32 5.97 -6.49
N ILE A 4 -9.29 6.31 -5.72
CA ILE A 4 -7.98 5.67 -5.76
C ILE A 4 -7.79 4.87 -4.48
N ILE A 5 -7.33 3.62 -4.59
CA ILE A 5 -6.95 2.79 -3.44
C ILE A 5 -5.45 2.54 -3.52
N LEU A 6 -4.67 3.14 -2.63
CA LEU A 6 -3.24 2.87 -2.47
C LEU A 6 -3.08 1.63 -1.59
N LEU A 7 -2.66 0.54 -2.21
CA LEU A 7 -2.51 -0.76 -1.56
C LEU A 7 -1.03 -1.07 -1.31
N GLY A 8 -0.66 -1.35 -0.07
CA GLY A 8 0.70 -1.72 0.32
C GLY A 8 0.81 -3.04 1.07
N ASN A 9 2.04 -3.44 1.42
CA ASN A 9 2.34 -4.77 1.97
C ASN A 9 1.64 -5.05 3.31
N GLY A 10 1.23 -4.00 4.04
CA GLY A 10 0.42 -4.15 5.25
C GLY A 10 -0.94 -4.80 4.99
N PHE A 11 -1.49 -4.68 3.77
CA PHE A 11 -2.71 -5.40 3.38
C PHE A 11 -2.46 -6.91 3.28
N ASP A 12 -1.35 -7.31 2.65
CA ASP A 12 -0.94 -8.71 2.56
C ASP A 12 -0.76 -9.31 3.97
N LEU A 13 -0.02 -8.61 4.84
CA LEU A 13 0.28 -9.08 6.19
C LEU A 13 -0.97 -9.24 7.06
N VAL A 14 -1.97 -8.38 6.88
CA VAL A 14 -3.26 -8.48 7.57
C VAL A 14 -4.05 -9.72 7.13
N ASN A 15 -3.83 -10.19 5.91
CA ASN A 15 -4.50 -11.37 5.34
C ASN A 15 -3.62 -12.63 5.40
N ASP A 16 -2.68 -12.66 6.35
CA ASP A 16 -1.72 -13.77 6.58
C ASP A 16 -0.88 -14.12 5.34
N PHE A 17 -0.69 -13.15 4.45
CA PHE A 17 0.19 -13.27 3.32
C PHE A 17 1.59 -12.77 3.72
N GLU A 18 2.53 -13.69 3.84
CA GLU A 18 3.89 -13.43 4.27
C GLU A 18 4.77 -12.78 3.16
N SER A 19 4.44 -11.58 2.66
CA SER A 19 5.20 -10.89 1.58
C SER A 19 6.39 -10.04 2.03
N SER A 20 6.62 -9.88 3.34
CA SER A 20 7.68 -8.98 3.83
C SER A 20 9.10 -9.43 3.42
N TYR A 21 10.03 -8.47 3.31
CA TYR A 21 11.46 -8.76 3.10
C TYR A 21 12.06 -9.66 4.18
N ASN A 22 11.53 -9.57 5.41
CA ASN A 22 11.92 -10.46 6.49
C ASN A 22 11.55 -11.91 6.22
N ASN A 23 10.33 -12.14 5.73
CA ASN A 23 9.86 -13.48 5.37
C ASN A 23 10.64 -14.03 4.18
N PHE A 24 10.94 -13.16 3.21
CA PHE A 24 11.81 -13.50 2.08
C PHE A 24 13.20 -13.96 2.53
N LEU A 25 13.90 -13.20 3.37
CA LEU A 25 15.25 -13.60 3.83
C LEU A 25 15.23 -14.88 4.68
N ARG A 26 14.19 -15.07 5.51
CA ARG A 26 14.00 -16.33 6.26
C ARG A 26 13.77 -17.51 5.31
N HIS A 27 12.94 -17.32 4.29
CA HIS A 27 12.70 -18.35 3.28
C HIS A 27 13.96 -18.69 2.50
N LEU A 28 14.70 -17.68 2.04
CA LEU A 28 15.97 -17.86 1.32
C LEU A 28 16.97 -18.66 2.16
N ARG A 29 17.03 -18.39 3.47
CA ARG A 29 17.79 -19.19 4.43
C ARG A 29 17.30 -20.63 4.47
N ASP A 30 16.01 -20.83 4.73
CA ASP A 30 15.45 -22.16 4.98
C ASP A 30 15.55 -23.04 3.71
N GLU A 31 15.43 -22.45 2.51
CA GLU A 31 15.68 -23.14 1.24
C GLU A 31 17.16 -23.48 1.06
N THR A 32 18.07 -22.56 1.38
CA THR A 32 19.52 -22.82 1.29
C THR A 32 19.94 -23.96 2.21
N ILE A 33 19.39 -24.02 3.42
CA ILE A 33 19.65 -25.10 4.38
C ILE A 33 19.15 -26.44 3.83
N LYS A 34 17.91 -26.48 3.34
CA LYS A 34 17.33 -27.71 2.76
C LYS A 34 18.12 -28.19 1.55
N ASP A 35 18.53 -27.28 0.68
CA ASP A 35 19.34 -27.62 -0.49
C ASP A 35 20.71 -28.17 -0.08
N LEU A 36 21.35 -27.60 0.95
CA LEU A 36 22.59 -28.12 1.51
C LEU A 36 22.43 -29.53 2.10
N GLU A 37 21.33 -29.81 2.82
CA GLU A 37 21.05 -31.16 3.36
C GLU A 37 20.93 -32.22 2.28
N ILE A 38 20.28 -31.86 1.17
CA ILE A 38 20.00 -32.78 0.07
C ILE A 38 21.24 -32.95 -0.82
N ASN A 39 21.89 -31.84 -1.18
CA ASN A 39 22.92 -31.78 -2.23
C ASN A 39 24.36 -31.63 -1.69
N GLY A 40 24.55 -31.29 -0.42
CA GLY A 40 25.86 -31.09 0.23
C GLY A 40 26.58 -32.40 0.57
N THR A 41 26.85 -33.24 -0.41
CA THR A 41 27.35 -34.61 -0.19
C THR A 41 28.86 -34.77 -0.35
N GLY A 42 29.53 -33.80 -0.98
CA GLY A 42 30.97 -33.82 -1.27
C GLY A 42 31.80 -32.91 -0.36
N ASN A 43 32.99 -32.52 -0.83
CA ASN A 43 33.90 -31.59 -0.12
C ASN A 43 33.68 -30.13 -0.52
N ARG A 44 32.79 -29.86 -1.47
CA ARG A 44 32.38 -28.50 -1.85
C ARG A 44 30.89 -28.48 -2.16
N TYR A 45 30.24 -27.40 -1.77
CA TYR A 45 28.85 -27.09 -2.05
C TYR A 45 28.76 -25.64 -2.52
N ASN A 46 28.07 -25.40 -3.62
CA ASN A 46 27.82 -24.05 -4.11
C ASN A 46 26.45 -24.00 -4.79
N ASN A 47 25.58 -23.11 -4.31
CA ASN A 47 24.24 -22.90 -4.86
C ASN A 47 24.02 -21.46 -5.37
N GLY A 48 25.09 -20.69 -5.57
CA GLY A 48 25.05 -19.28 -5.96
C GLY A 48 24.73 -18.31 -4.81
N ILE A 49 24.17 -18.77 -3.69
CA ILE A 49 23.98 -17.98 -2.46
C ILE A 49 25.19 -18.18 -1.54
N VAL A 50 25.63 -19.43 -1.40
CA VAL A 50 26.68 -19.86 -0.49
C VAL A 50 27.68 -20.70 -1.25
N ASP A 51 28.97 -20.51 -0.96
CA ASP A 51 30.07 -21.37 -1.38
C ASP A 51 30.73 -21.93 -0.12
N LEU A 52 30.62 -23.24 0.08
CA LEU A 52 31.13 -23.97 1.24
C LEU A 52 32.12 -25.02 0.78
N LYS A 53 33.27 -25.08 1.44
CA LYS A 53 34.34 -26.04 1.18
C LYS A 53 34.74 -26.71 2.47
N SER A 54 34.66 -28.04 2.51
CA SER A 54 35.08 -28.83 3.65
C SER A 54 36.57 -29.15 3.57
N ILE A 55 37.23 -29.15 4.73
CA ILE A 55 38.64 -29.48 4.92
C ILE A 55 38.69 -30.79 5.71
N GLY A 56 38.97 -31.91 5.03
CA GLY A 56 39.15 -33.22 5.65
C GLY A 56 37.98 -34.20 5.45
N ASN A 57 36.78 -33.86 5.93
CA ASN A 57 35.62 -34.79 5.90
C ASN A 57 34.53 -34.35 4.91
N PRO A 58 33.65 -35.26 4.45
CA PRO A 58 32.50 -34.90 3.61
C PRO A 58 31.52 -33.96 4.36
N ILE A 59 30.89 -33.03 3.62
CA ILE A 59 29.93 -32.05 4.18
C ILE A 59 28.76 -32.72 4.92
N LYS A 60 28.39 -33.97 4.58
CA LYS A 60 27.37 -34.78 5.28
C LYS A 60 27.65 -35.02 6.76
N GLU A 61 28.90 -34.91 7.22
CA GLU A 61 29.28 -35.08 8.63
C GLU A 61 29.21 -33.76 9.43
N ILE A 62 28.94 -32.63 8.76
CA ILE A 62 28.70 -31.35 9.41
C ILE A 62 27.28 -31.36 9.97
N ASN A 63 27.13 -31.47 11.29
CA ASN A 63 25.83 -31.36 11.93
C ASN A 63 25.16 -30.02 11.56
N HIS A 64 23.85 -30.06 11.30
CA HIS A 64 22.96 -28.94 10.95
C HIS A 64 23.28 -27.59 11.62
N PHE A 65 23.65 -27.65 12.90
CA PHE A 65 24.02 -26.50 13.73
C PHE A 65 25.27 -25.74 13.24
N ASN A 66 26.28 -26.43 12.70
CA ASN A 66 27.52 -25.83 12.19
C ASN A 66 27.31 -25.19 10.80
N ALA A 67 26.51 -25.81 9.94
CA ALA A 67 26.09 -25.24 8.66
C ALA A 67 25.35 -23.90 8.86
N ILE A 68 24.49 -23.83 9.88
CA ILE A 68 23.81 -22.58 10.27
C ILE A 68 24.83 -21.57 10.84
N GLN A 69 25.76 -21.95 11.72
CA GLN A 69 26.76 -20.98 12.23
C GLN A 69 27.65 -20.37 11.12
N ILE A 70 27.98 -21.16 10.11
CA ILE A 70 28.73 -20.77 8.90
C ILE A 70 27.98 -19.69 8.11
N LEU A 71 26.70 -19.92 7.85
CA LEU A 71 25.84 -19.02 7.08
C LEU A 71 25.60 -17.69 7.82
N PHE A 72 25.71 -17.67 9.15
CA PHE A 72 25.16 -16.61 9.99
C PHE A 72 26.14 -15.77 10.84
N ARG A 73 27.47 -15.97 10.79
CA ARG A 73 28.40 -15.03 11.47
C ARG A 73 28.72 -13.77 10.67
N GLY A 74 28.30 -13.68 9.40
CA GLY A 74 28.40 -12.45 8.60
C GLY A 74 29.82 -12.09 8.17
N ASN A 75 30.80 -12.95 8.44
CA ASN A 75 32.16 -12.89 7.91
C ASN A 75 32.46 -14.24 7.24
N ASN A 76 33.35 -14.23 6.25
CA ASN A 76 33.98 -15.46 5.75
C ASN A 76 34.45 -16.27 6.94
N PHE A 77 33.80 -17.41 7.19
CA PHE A 77 34.10 -18.24 8.35
C PHE A 77 34.99 -19.38 7.86
N GLY A 78 36.21 -19.41 8.40
CA GLY A 78 37.16 -20.50 8.22
C GLY A 78 37.56 -21.05 9.57
N ASN A 79 37.56 -22.36 9.72
CA ASN A 79 38.31 -23.07 10.75
C ASN A 79 39.05 -24.24 10.09
N ASP A 80 39.75 -25.07 10.88
CA ASP A 80 40.49 -26.22 10.36
C ASP A 80 39.60 -27.29 9.68
N ILE A 81 38.27 -27.13 9.72
CA ILE A 81 37.26 -28.11 9.29
C ILE A 81 36.50 -27.63 8.04
N PHE A 82 36.29 -26.32 7.86
CA PHE A 82 35.56 -25.78 6.71
C PHE A 82 35.85 -24.29 6.44
N GLU A 83 35.69 -23.90 5.17
CA GLU A 83 35.64 -22.53 4.68
C GLU A 83 34.25 -22.27 4.10
N ALA A 84 33.61 -21.15 4.45
CA ALA A 84 32.46 -20.69 3.67
C ALA A 84 32.30 -19.19 3.57
N ARG A 85 31.59 -18.81 2.51
CA ARG A 85 31.28 -17.42 2.16
C ARG A 85 29.88 -17.30 1.57
N ILE A 86 29.27 -16.14 1.77
CA ILE A 86 28.10 -15.71 1.01
C ILE A 86 28.62 -15.14 -0.30
N CYS A 87 28.08 -15.60 -1.42
CA CYS A 87 28.55 -15.21 -2.75
C CYS A 87 28.21 -13.74 -3.08
N ASN A 88 27.08 -13.25 -2.58
CA ASN A 88 26.54 -11.92 -2.82
C ASN A 88 26.83 -10.99 -1.62
N LYS A 89 27.64 -9.95 -1.84
CA LYS A 89 28.16 -9.07 -0.78
C LYS A 89 27.03 -8.20 -0.20
N PHE A 90 26.09 -7.78 -1.03
CA PHE A 90 24.92 -7.03 -0.56
C PHE A 90 24.00 -7.90 0.32
N LEU A 91 23.74 -9.16 -0.07
CA LEU A 91 22.98 -10.12 0.71
C LEU A 91 23.64 -10.40 2.06
N GLN A 92 24.97 -10.50 2.11
CA GLN A 92 25.72 -10.60 3.36
C GLN A 92 25.44 -9.41 4.28
N ARG A 93 25.40 -8.18 3.73
CA ARG A 93 25.01 -6.96 4.47
C ARG A 93 23.57 -7.06 4.98
N LEU A 94 22.63 -7.46 4.13
CA LEU A 94 21.20 -7.59 4.48
C LEU A 94 20.99 -8.59 5.64
N ILE A 95 21.59 -9.78 5.55
CA ILE A 95 21.49 -10.82 6.60
C ILE A 95 22.09 -10.31 7.92
N LYS A 96 23.24 -9.64 7.86
CA LYS A 96 23.88 -9.06 9.05
C LYS A 96 22.97 -8.02 9.71
N LYS A 97 22.33 -7.14 8.93
CA LYS A 97 21.42 -6.11 9.47
C LYS A 97 20.14 -6.71 10.03
N GLN A 98 19.51 -7.64 9.31
CA GLN A 98 18.31 -8.34 9.77
C GLN A 98 18.55 -9.02 11.12
N ARG A 99 19.71 -9.65 11.32
CA ARG A 99 20.06 -10.31 12.58
C ARG A 99 20.17 -9.33 13.75
N ILE A 100 20.71 -8.13 13.50
CA ILE A 100 20.93 -7.12 14.55
C ILE A 100 19.62 -6.40 14.89
N GLN A 101 18.80 -6.11 13.89
CA GLN A 101 17.66 -5.19 14.02
C GLN A 101 16.30 -5.90 13.98
N ASN A 102 16.23 -7.19 13.63
CA ASN A 102 15.00 -7.95 13.36
C ASN A 102 14.12 -7.39 12.22
N TRP A 103 14.64 -6.44 11.45
CA TRP A 103 14.01 -5.89 10.26
C TRP A 103 15.05 -5.46 9.24
N VAL A 104 14.64 -5.38 7.98
CA VAL A 104 15.46 -4.90 6.88
C VAL A 104 14.58 -4.25 5.83
N ASP A 105 15.09 -3.21 5.19
CA ASP A 105 14.51 -2.60 4.01
C ASP A 105 15.55 -2.66 2.89
N ILE A 106 15.32 -3.55 1.93
CA ILE A 106 16.31 -3.85 0.89
C ILE A 106 16.56 -2.62 0.01
N GLU A 107 15.52 -1.83 -0.29
CA GLU A 107 15.63 -0.66 -1.16
C GLU A 107 16.42 0.46 -0.47
N GLN A 108 16.15 0.69 0.81
CA GLN A 108 16.90 1.64 1.63
C GLN A 108 18.35 1.20 1.84
N GLU A 109 18.60 -0.09 2.14
CA GLU A 109 19.97 -0.61 2.30
C GLU A 109 20.79 -0.48 1.03
N TYR A 110 20.16 -0.73 -0.13
CA TYR A 110 20.79 -0.57 -1.43
C TYR A 110 21.18 0.89 -1.64
N TYR A 111 20.26 1.83 -1.38
CA TYR A 111 20.53 3.26 -1.53
C TYR A 111 21.67 3.73 -0.61
N GLU A 112 21.63 3.38 0.68
CA GLU A 112 22.70 3.73 1.63
C GLU A 112 24.07 3.22 1.18
N LEU A 113 24.13 1.99 0.65
CA LEU A 113 25.38 1.42 0.17
C LEU A 113 25.85 2.10 -1.12
N LEU A 114 24.95 2.37 -2.06
CA LEU A 114 25.21 3.11 -3.29
C LEU A 114 25.81 4.50 -2.99
N ILE A 115 25.22 5.22 -2.03
CA ILE A 115 25.76 6.50 -1.54
C ILE A 115 27.18 6.35 -1.02
N ASN A 116 27.44 5.33 -0.19
CA ASN A 116 28.76 5.16 0.40
C ASN A 116 29.82 4.83 -0.67
N ILE A 117 29.46 4.08 -1.71
CA ILE A 117 30.33 3.85 -2.88
C ILE A 117 30.56 5.18 -3.61
N PHE A 118 29.51 5.95 -3.89
CA PHE A 118 29.59 7.23 -4.58
C PHE A 118 30.49 8.24 -3.85
N LEU A 119 30.37 8.31 -2.53
CA LEU A 119 31.17 9.17 -1.66
C LEU A 119 32.57 8.60 -1.34
N GLN A 120 32.95 7.47 -1.95
CA GLN A 120 34.22 6.77 -1.70
C GLN A 120 34.46 6.42 -0.22
N LYS A 121 33.37 6.23 0.54
CA LYS A 121 33.39 5.78 1.93
C LYS A 121 33.40 4.25 2.04
N GLU A 122 33.09 3.56 0.95
CA GLU A 122 33.03 2.11 0.87
C GLU A 122 33.94 1.58 -0.22
N GLY A 123 34.77 0.60 0.12
CA GLY A 123 35.75 -0.01 -0.79
C GLY A 123 35.57 -1.51 -1.01
N PHE A 124 34.61 -2.16 -0.36
CA PHE A 124 34.45 -3.62 -0.44
C PHE A 124 33.66 -4.11 -1.68
N ILE A 125 32.89 -3.22 -2.32
CA ILE A 125 32.00 -3.54 -3.44
C ILE A 125 32.00 -2.37 -4.45
N THR A 126 31.98 -2.69 -5.74
CA THR A 126 31.81 -1.68 -6.81
C THR A 126 30.33 -1.41 -7.08
N ILE A 127 30.02 -0.32 -7.81
CA ILE A 127 28.63 -0.05 -8.22
C ILE A 127 28.08 -1.16 -9.14
N ASP A 128 28.90 -1.69 -10.03
CA ASP A 128 28.51 -2.79 -10.93
C ASP A 128 28.20 -4.07 -10.15
N GLU A 129 29.07 -4.44 -9.20
CA GLU A 129 28.84 -5.59 -8.31
C GLU A 129 27.56 -5.38 -7.47
N LEU A 130 27.30 -4.17 -6.98
CA LEU A 130 26.08 -3.86 -6.22
C LEU A 130 24.82 -3.98 -7.09
N ASN A 131 24.86 -3.53 -8.34
CA ASN A 131 23.76 -3.63 -9.29
C ASN A 131 23.46 -5.10 -9.67
N GLU A 132 24.50 -5.90 -9.89
CA GLU A 132 24.38 -7.34 -10.11
C GLU A 132 23.82 -8.05 -8.88
N ASP A 133 24.33 -7.69 -7.69
CA ASP A 133 23.87 -8.25 -6.43
C ASP A 133 22.38 -7.95 -6.18
N LEU A 134 21.92 -6.72 -6.44
CA LEU A 134 20.51 -6.34 -6.35
C LEU A 134 19.66 -7.13 -7.35
N THR A 135 20.14 -7.28 -8.59
CA THR A 135 19.45 -8.06 -9.63
C THR A 135 19.24 -9.51 -9.18
N PHE A 136 20.28 -10.14 -8.61
CA PHE A 136 20.17 -11.49 -8.06
C PHE A 136 19.10 -11.58 -6.96
N ILE A 137 19.10 -10.63 -6.01
CA ILE A 137 18.12 -10.59 -4.91
C ILE A 137 16.70 -10.39 -5.42
N THR A 138 16.49 -9.48 -6.38
CA THR A 138 15.19 -9.24 -7.01
C THR A 138 14.63 -10.51 -7.63
N ASN A 139 15.48 -11.30 -8.31
CA ASN A 139 15.06 -12.57 -8.91
C ASN A 139 14.61 -13.59 -7.86
N LYS A 140 15.37 -13.71 -6.76
CA LYS A 140 15.01 -14.57 -5.63
C LYS A 140 13.75 -14.11 -4.92
N LEU A 141 13.53 -12.81 -4.81
CA LEU A 141 12.29 -12.25 -4.26
C LEU A 141 11.09 -12.61 -5.15
N ILE A 142 11.22 -12.51 -6.47
CA ILE A 142 10.15 -12.89 -7.41
C ILE A 142 9.81 -14.38 -7.29
N GLU A 143 10.80 -15.26 -7.19
CA GLU A 143 10.59 -16.70 -6.97
C GLU A 143 9.80 -16.97 -5.68
N PHE A 144 10.24 -16.36 -4.57
CA PHE A 144 9.56 -16.46 -3.28
C PHE A 144 8.10 -15.99 -3.34
N LEU A 145 7.86 -14.82 -3.92
CA LEU A 145 6.51 -14.24 -3.99
C LEU A 145 5.56 -15.06 -4.86
N LYS A 146 6.06 -15.69 -5.94
CA LYS A 146 5.27 -16.64 -6.75
C LYS A 146 4.81 -17.83 -5.93
N ILE A 147 5.70 -18.40 -5.11
CA ILE A 147 5.36 -19.51 -4.20
C ILE A 147 4.27 -19.08 -3.22
N LYS A 148 4.40 -17.88 -2.64
CA LYS A 148 3.40 -17.34 -1.70
C LYS A 148 2.06 -17.05 -2.37
N GLU A 149 2.05 -16.50 -3.59
CA GLU A 149 0.82 -16.24 -4.36
C GLU A 149 0.06 -17.53 -4.70
N SER A 150 0.79 -18.60 -5.09
CA SER A 150 0.20 -19.93 -5.31
C SER A 150 -0.44 -20.49 -4.04
N LYS A 151 0.30 -20.52 -2.93
CA LYS A 151 -0.20 -21.04 -1.64
C LYS A 151 -1.39 -20.24 -1.12
N PHE A 152 -1.41 -18.93 -1.33
CA PHE A 152 -2.53 -18.09 -0.94
C PHE A 152 -3.78 -18.41 -1.77
N THR A 153 -3.62 -18.64 -3.08
CA THR A 153 -4.72 -19.07 -3.95
C THR A 153 -5.29 -20.41 -3.50
N GLU A 154 -4.44 -21.37 -3.13
CA GLU A 154 -4.85 -22.64 -2.54
C GLU A 154 -5.61 -22.45 -1.21
N LYS A 155 -5.11 -21.57 -0.32
CA LYS A 155 -5.81 -21.21 0.93
C LYS A 155 -7.21 -20.66 0.65
N LEU A 156 -7.32 -19.69 -0.27
CA LEU A 156 -8.62 -19.08 -0.62
C LEU A 156 -9.62 -20.13 -1.11
N ASN A 157 -9.20 -21.04 -1.99
CA ASN A 157 -10.08 -22.08 -2.54
C ASN A 157 -10.50 -23.13 -1.50
N ALA A 158 -9.77 -23.24 -0.38
CA ALA A 158 -10.08 -24.16 0.71
C ALA A 158 -10.90 -23.52 1.84
N LEU A 159 -11.17 -22.20 1.80
CA LEU A 159 -11.93 -21.51 2.85
C LEU A 159 -13.42 -21.89 2.80
N ASP A 160 -13.96 -22.23 3.98
CA ASP A 160 -15.39 -22.41 4.20
C ASP A 160 -16.09 -21.03 4.29
N PRO A 161 -17.25 -20.80 3.65
CA PRO A 161 -18.05 -19.59 3.84
C PRO A 161 -18.44 -19.27 5.29
N MET A 162 -18.43 -20.27 6.18
CA MET A 162 -18.66 -20.08 7.62
C MET A 162 -17.38 -19.72 8.40
N ASP A 163 -16.21 -19.74 7.76
CA ASP A 163 -14.93 -19.39 8.38
C ASP A 163 -14.87 -17.88 8.74
N SER A 164 -14.29 -17.58 9.89
CA SER A 164 -13.97 -16.21 10.29
C SER A 164 -13.07 -15.49 9.28
N ASP A 165 -12.13 -16.19 8.65
CA ASP A 165 -11.22 -15.64 7.63
C ASP A 165 -12.01 -15.24 6.37
N PHE A 166 -13.04 -16.01 6.00
CA PHE A 166 -13.93 -15.67 4.89
C PHE A 166 -14.63 -14.33 5.13
N ASN A 167 -15.30 -14.21 6.29
CA ASN A 167 -16.04 -13.02 6.68
C ASN A 167 -15.13 -11.79 6.76
N LYS A 168 -13.91 -11.97 7.30
CA LYS A 168 -12.87 -10.94 7.34
C LYS A 168 -12.51 -10.44 5.93
N LEU A 169 -12.21 -11.34 4.99
CA LEU A 169 -11.86 -10.97 3.62
C LEU A 169 -13.01 -10.27 2.90
N GLN A 170 -14.24 -10.76 3.09
CA GLN A 170 -15.44 -10.16 2.54
C GLN A 170 -15.65 -8.73 3.08
N ASN A 171 -15.61 -8.54 4.40
CA ASN A 171 -15.81 -7.23 5.04
C ASN A 171 -14.74 -6.22 4.63
N ILE A 172 -13.47 -6.63 4.58
CA ILE A 172 -12.39 -5.77 4.10
C ILE A 172 -12.66 -5.32 2.66
N THR A 173 -12.99 -6.27 1.78
CA THR A 173 -13.22 -5.97 0.37
C THR A 173 -14.44 -5.06 0.18
N GLN A 174 -15.53 -5.30 0.90
CA GLN A 174 -16.71 -4.44 0.86
C GLN A 174 -16.38 -3.02 1.34
N ASN A 175 -15.70 -2.87 2.48
CA ASN A 175 -15.27 -1.56 3.00
C ASN A 175 -14.41 -0.75 2.01
N LEU A 176 -13.60 -1.43 1.19
CA LEU A 176 -12.79 -0.78 0.15
C LEU A 176 -13.63 -0.33 -1.05
N LEU A 177 -14.72 -1.02 -1.33
CA LEU A 177 -15.64 -0.79 -2.46
C LEU A 177 -16.93 -0.04 -2.07
N ASP A 178 -17.05 0.38 -0.80
CA ASP A 178 -18.19 1.16 -0.28
C ASP A 178 -18.36 2.50 -0.99
N ASP A 179 -19.53 3.11 -0.89
CA ASP A 179 -19.74 4.47 -1.41
C ASP A 179 -18.90 5.52 -0.67
N ILE A 180 -18.66 6.66 -1.33
CA ILE A 180 -17.97 7.81 -0.75
C ILE A 180 -18.99 8.58 0.10
N ASN A 181 -18.81 8.58 1.42
CA ASN A 181 -19.56 9.51 2.27
C ASN A 181 -19.05 10.94 2.07
N VAL A 182 -19.95 11.86 1.73
CA VAL A 182 -19.67 13.28 1.43
C VAL A 182 -18.94 13.97 2.58
N PHE A 183 -19.23 13.61 3.83
CA PHE A 183 -18.55 14.18 5.01
C PHE A 183 -17.09 13.74 5.15
N HIS A 184 -16.61 12.80 4.33
CA HIS A 184 -15.18 12.51 4.25
C HIS A 184 -14.44 13.45 3.29
N LEU A 185 -15.13 14.35 2.58
CA LEU A 185 -14.53 15.23 1.58
C LEU A 185 -13.98 16.53 2.18
N ALA A 186 -13.09 17.19 1.46
CA ALA A 186 -12.62 18.52 1.82
C ALA A 186 -13.80 19.50 2.00
N PRO A 187 -13.77 20.42 2.98
CA PRO A 187 -14.89 21.32 3.28
C PRO A 187 -15.37 22.16 2.08
N LYS A 188 -14.47 22.55 1.19
CA LYS A 188 -14.82 23.27 -0.04
C LYS A 188 -15.69 22.41 -0.96
N VAL A 189 -15.36 21.13 -1.10
CA VAL A 189 -16.05 20.17 -1.97
C VAL A 189 -17.40 19.80 -1.39
N ILE A 190 -17.48 19.64 -0.06
CA ILE A 190 -18.76 19.46 0.65
C ILE A 190 -19.72 20.61 0.32
N ASN A 191 -19.25 21.85 0.45
CA ASN A 191 -20.08 23.02 0.15
C ASN A 191 -20.55 23.05 -1.31
N GLN A 192 -19.66 22.73 -2.26
CA GLN A 192 -20.00 22.67 -3.68
C GLN A 192 -21.06 21.59 -3.97
N TYR A 193 -20.89 20.39 -3.39
CA TYR A 193 -21.82 19.28 -3.54
C TYR A 193 -23.22 19.64 -3.04
N PHE A 194 -23.34 20.18 -1.83
CA PHE A 194 -24.64 20.56 -1.28
C PHE A 194 -25.28 21.77 -1.99
N THR A 195 -24.47 22.67 -2.56
CA THR A 195 -24.99 23.77 -3.39
C THR A 195 -25.64 23.20 -4.66
N MET A 196 -24.94 22.30 -5.36
CA MET A 196 -25.43 21.64 -6.57
C MET A 196 -26.71 20.84 -6.33
N ILE A 197 -26.75 20.03 -5.27
CA ILE A 197 -27.96 19.28 -4.88
C ILE A 197 -29.10 20.25 -4.53
N GLY A 198 -28.81 21.34 -3.82
CA GLY A 198 -29.79 22.35 -3.49
C GLY A 198 -30.44 22.95 -4.73
N GLU A 199 -29.64 23.31 -5.74
CA GLU A 199 -30.09 23.83 -7.03
C GLU A 199 -30.92 22.80 -7.81
N GLU A 200 -30.48 21.55 -7.88
CA GLU A 200 -31.21 20.46 -8.56
C GLU A 200 -32.57 20.21 -7.91
N LEU A 201 -32.62 20.17 -6.58
CA LEU A 201 -33.87 20.01 -5.84
C LEU A 201 -34.79 21.22 -6.03
N LEU A 202 -34.25 22.44 -6.08
CA LEU A 202 -35.03 23.65 -6.36
C LEU A 202 -35.71 23.59 -7.73
N LEU A 203 -34.96 23.24 -8.79
CA LEU A 203 -35.49 23.08 -10.14
C LEU A 203 -36.60 22.02 -10.21
N ASN A 204 -36.42 20.90 -9.50
CA ASN A 204 -37.44 19.86 -9.44
C ASN A 204 -38.69 20.31 -8.67
N THR A 205 -38.56 21.17 -7.65
CA THR A 205 -39.73 21.71 -6.93
C THR A 205 -40.48 22.80 -7.69
N GLU A 206 -39.82 23.58 -8.54
CA GLU A 206 -40.48 24.57 -9.40
C GLU A 206 -41.35 23.92 -10.49
N SER A 207 -41.06 22.65 -10.84
CA SER A 207 -41.92 21.85 -11.70
C SER A 207 -43.17 21.27 -11.00
N ILE A 208 -43.25 21.38 -9.66
CA ILE A 208 -44.38 20.94 -8.83
C ILE A 208 -45.18 22.17 -8.39
N THR A 209 -45.71 22.93 -9.34
CA THR A 209 -46.83 23.83 -9.08
C THR A 209 -48.12 23.04 -9.22
N GLU A 210 -48.58 22.47 -8.11
CA GLU A 210 -49.99 22.15 -7.76
C GLU A 210 -50.05 20.88 -6.92
N THR A 211 -50.10 21.03 -5.58
CA THR A 211 -51.34 20.81 -4.82
C THR A 211 -51.05 21.01 -3.32
N ASN A 212 -51.91 21.81 -2.71
CA ASN A 212 -51.98 22.00 -1.27
C ASN A 212 -52.26 20.66 -0.57
N ASN A 213 -51.40 20.28 0.38
CA ASN A 213 -51.77 19.77 1.72
C ASN A 213 -50.64 18.92 2.31
N LYS A 214 -50.01 19.42 3.37
CA LYS A 214 -49.67 18.68 4.61
C LYS A 214 -48.84 19.56 5.55
N PHE A 215 -49.55 20.37 6.34
CA PHE A 215 -49.10 20.72 7.68
C PHE A 215 -49.71 19.66 8.61
N GLU A 216 -48.85 18.87 9.25
CA GLU A 216 -49.05 18.12 10.52
C GLU A 216 -48.29 16.78 10.52
N PHE A 217 -46.96 16.85 10.38
CA PHE A 217 -46.02 15.87 10.93
C PHE A 217 -44.66 16.55 11.16
N LYS A 218 -44.69 17.75 11.75
CA LYS A 218 -43.51 18.59 12.03
C LYS A 218 -43.33 18.72 13.54
N ALA A 219 -42.18 18.30 14.07
CA ALA A 219 -41.44 19.06 15.09
C ALA A 219 -40.27 18.29 15.73
N LYS A 220 -40.37 16.97 15.98
CA LYS A 220 -39.40 16.33 16.89
C LYS A 220 -38.09 15.87 16.23
N TYR A 221 -38.14 15.33 15.01
CA TYR A 221 -36.96 14.75 14.34
C TYR A 221 -36.17 15.74 13.47
N LYS A 222 -36.72 16.94 13.27
CA LYS A 222 -36.10 18.05 12.52
C LYS A 222 -35.07 18.81 13.35
N GLU A 223 -35.23 18.80 14.68
CA GLU A 223 -34.28 19.38 15.63
C GLU A 223 -33.04 18.49 15.79
N ASP A 224 -33.19 17.16 15.79
CA ASP A 224 -32.05 16.24 16.00
C ASP A 224 -31.07 16.20 14.82
N LEU A 225 -31.56 16.20 13.57
CA LEU A 225 -30.69 16.13 12.39
C LEU A 225 -30.03 17.47 12.05
N SER A 226 -30.75 18.57 12.25
CA SER A 226 -30.15 19.91 12.18
C SER A 226 -29.16 20.10 13.32
N ALA A 227 -29.38 19.49 14.49
CA ALA A 227 -28.41 19.45 15.57
C ALA A 227 -27.18 18.60 15.23
N GLU A 228 -27.30 17.41 14.64
CA GLU A 228 -26.13 16.59 14.24
C GLU A 228 -25.31 17.23 13.12
N LEU A 229 -25.95 17.79 12.09
CA LEU A 229 -25.26 18.56 11.04
C LEU A 229 -24.64 19.84 11.59
N ASN A 230 -25.34 20.56 12.48
CA ASN A 230 -24.78 21.75 13.13
C ASN A 230 -23.64 21.37 14.09
N GLU A 231 -23.74 20.27 14.84
CA GLU A 231 -22.73 19.77 15.76
C GLU A 231 -21.49 19.31 14.98
N TYR A 232 -21.68 18.58 13.88
CA TYR A 232 -20.60 18.23 12.96
C TYR A 232 -19.94 19.49 12.37
N CYS A 233 -20.71 20.47 11.92
CA CYS A 233 -20.18 21.72 11.39
C CYS A 233 -19.48 22.59 12.45
N LEU A 234 -20.00 22.65 13.68
CA LEU A 234 -19.41 23.34 14.84
C LEU A 234 -18.09 22.67 15.25
N ASN A 235 -18.08 21.34 15.33
CA ASN A 235 -16.90 20.55 15.70
C ASN A 235 -15.80 20.58 14.63
N ASN A 236 -16.14 20.94 13.38
CA ASN A 236 -15.19 21.01 12.25
C ASN A 236 -14.98 22.44 11.71
N GLY A 237 -15.45 23.48 12.40
CA GLY A 237 -15.19 24.89 12.06
C GLY A 237 -15.80 25.38 10.74
N ILE A 238 -16.90 24.79 10.30
CA ILE A 238 -17.61 25.16 9.06
C ILE A 238 -18.51 26.37 9.34
N GLU A 239 -18.32 27.48 8.62
CA GLU A 239 -19.07 28.73 8.83
C GLU A 239 -20.60 28.54 8.67
N GLN A 240 -21.35 28.89 9.72
CA GLN A 240 -22.81 28.77 9.82
C GLN A 240 -23.62 29.49 8.72
N ALA A 241 -23.00 30.43 7.99
CA ALA A 241 -23.68 31.20 6.94
C ALA A 241 -24.07 30.33 5.73
N ARG A 242 -23.32 29.26 5.42
CA ARG A 242 -23.59 28.34 4.29
C ARG A 242 -24.61 27.24 4.60
N LEU A 243 -24.88 26.98 5.89
CA LEU A 243 -25.88 26.01 6.36
C LEU A 243 -27.33 26.49 6.21
N LYS A 244 -27.55 27.80 6.08
CA LYS A 244 -28.91 28.35 5.90
C LYS A 244 -29.56 27.91 4.60
N ASP A 245 -28.79 27.63 3.56
CA ASP A 245 -29.34 27.21 2.27
C ASP A 245 -29.57 25.69 2.21
N VAL A 246 -28.71 24.90 2.86
CA VAL A 246 -28.93 23.45 3.05
C VAL A 246 -30.15 23.18 3.93
N ASN A 247 -30.31 23.91 5.04
CA ASN A 247 -31.48 23.79 5.90
C ASN A 247 -32.78 24.27 5.22
N LYS A 248 -32.73 25.26 4.31
CA LYS A 248 -33.90 25.65 3.48
C LYS A 248 -34.32 24.57 2.48
N VAL A 249 -33.36 23.82 1.94
CA VAL A 249 -33.60 22.72 1.00
C VAL A 249 -34.15 21.49 1.75
N LEU A 250 -33.58 21.17 2.92
CA LEU A 250 -34.08 20.11 3.80
C LEU A 250 -35.46 20.45 4.40
N ASP A 251 -35.75 21.73 4.66
CA ASP A 251 -37.05 22.21 5.15
C ASP A 251 -38.22 21.94 4.19
N ARG A 252 -37.95 21.72 2.90
CA ARG A 252 -38.95 21.44 1.85
C ARG A 252 -39.15 19.95 1.55
N TYR A 253 -38.27 19.06 2.03
CA TYR A 253 -38.29 17.64 1.69
C TYR A 253 -38.63 16.76 2.92
N GLU A 254 -39.84 16.19 2.94
CA GLU A 254 -40.27 15.18 3.92
C GLU A 254 -39.66 13.80 3.57
N LYS A 255 -38.49 13.41 4.10
CA LYS A 255 -37.89 12.08 3.79
C LYS A 255 -37.14 11.42 4.96
N SER A 256 -37.17 10.07 5.00
CA SER A 256 -36.72 9.18 6.10
C SER A 256 -35.18 9.00 6.17
N THR A 257 -34.65 8.45 7.28
CA THR A 257 -33.20 8.19 7.51
C THR A 257 -32.51 7.44 6.37
N SER A 258 -33.22 6.53 5.69
CA SER A 258 -32.71 5.80 4.52
C SER A 258 -32.44 6.68 3.30
N GLN A 259 -33.22 7.75 3.12
CA GLN A 259 -33.11 8.68 1.98
C GLN A 259 -32.03 9.75 2.24
N LEU A 260 -31.70 10.03 3.50
CA LEU A 260 -30.57 10.87 3.88
C LEU A 260 -29.23 10.20 3.58
N ASN A 261 -29.11 8.89 3.86
CA ASN A 261 -27.93 8.11 3.51
C ASN A 261 -27.66 8.14 2.01
N GLU A 262 -28.71 8.13 1.19
CA GLU A 262 -28.62 8.22 -0.27
C GLU A 262 -28.10 9.60 -0.72
N LEU A 263 -28.52 10.69 -0.06
CA LEU A 263 -28.07 12.05 -0.38
C LEU A 263 -26.59 12.30 -0.05
N VAL A 264 -26.05 11.63 0.97
CA VAL A 264 -24.67 11.83 1.44
C VAL A 264 -23.71 10.72 0.98
N SER A 265 -24.17 9.82 0.12
CA SER A 265 -23.37 8.71 -0.43
C SER A 265 -23.21 8.87 -1.93
N ILE A 266 -21.95 8.98 -2.37
CA ILE A 266 -21.59 9.08 -3.79
C ILE A 266 -20.99 7.74 -4.20
N SER A 267 -21.64 7.03 -5.12
CA SER A 267 -21.03 5.84 -5.69
C SER A 267 -19.86 6.23 -6.59
N PRO A 268 -18.65 5.67 -6.37
CA PRO A 268 -17.50 6.00 -7.20
C PRO A 268 -17.69 5.47 -8.63
N GLU A 269 -17.52 6.33 -9.62
CA GLU A 269 -17.70 5.94 -11.03
C GLU A 269 -16.61 4.97 -11.49
N ASN A 270 -15.35 5.29 -11.16
CA ASN A 270 -14.18 4.45 -11.42
C ASN A 270 -13.36 4.26 -10.16
N ILE A 271 -12.85 3.04 -9.95
CA ILE A 271 -11.95 2.71 -8.85
C ILE A 271 -10.60 2.27 -9.42
N LEU A 272 -9.56 3.05 -9.15
CA LEU A 272 -8.18 2.69 -9.48
C LEU A 272 -7.47 2.17 -8.23
N VAL A 273 -7.12 0.90 -8.21
CA VAL A 273 -6.21 0.35 -7.21
C VAL A 273 -4.78 0.56 -7.70
N VAL A 274 -4.02 1.42 -7.02
CA VAL A 274 -2.58 1.55 -7.22
C VAL A 274 -1.90 0.58 -6.26
N ASN A 275 -1.49 -0.55 -6.80
CA ASN A 275 -0.87 -1.63 -6.04
C ASN A 275 0.64 -1.42 -5.99
N PHE A 276 1.15 -1.10 -4.80
CA PHE A 276 2.59 -1.02 -4.51
C PHE A 276 3.18 -2.39 -4.16
N ASN A 277 2.37 -3.44 -4.03
CA ASN A 277 2.88 -4.77 -3.80
C ASN A 277 3.29 -5.38 -5.14
N TYR A 278 4.29 -6.26 -5.08
CA TYR A 278 4.64 -7.09 -6.23
C TYR A 278 3.60 -8.18 -6.49
N THR A 279 2.83 -8.57 -5.46
CA THR A 279 1.77 -9.59 -5.46
C THR A 279 0.41 -9.01 -5.84
N ASN A 280 -0.49 -9.85 -6.35
CA ASN A 280 -1.85 -9.44 -6.75
C ASN A 280 -2.94 -9.83 -5.73
N THR A 281 -2.64 -9.75 -4.43
CA THR A 281 -3.50 -10.27 -3.35
C THR A 281 -4.95 -9.79 -3.42
N LEU A 282 -5.18 -8.47 -3.58
CA LEU A 282 -6.54 -7.94 -3.67
C LEU A 282 -7.29 -8.44 -4.91
N LYS A 283 -6.61 -8.63 -6.05
CA LYS A 283 -7.23 -9.18 -7.26
C LYS A 283 -7.71 -10.60 -7.01
N LEU A 284 -6.86 -11.43 -6.39
CA LEU A 284 -7.20 -12.82 -6.06
C LEU A 284 -8.41 -12.89 -5.13
N ILE A 285 -8.47 -12.03 -4.12
CA ILE A 285 -9.60 -11.96 -3.18
C ILE A 285 -10.89 -11.51 -3.90
N ILE A 286 -10.83 -10.45 -4.72
CA ILE A 286 -12.00 -9.97 -5.47
C ILE A 286 -12.52 -11.05 -6.42
N ASP A 287 -11.63 -11.68 -7.18
CA ASP A 287 -12.01 -12.75 -8.13
C ASP A 287 -12.65 -13.92 -7.40
N TRP A 288 -12.06 -14.34 -6.29
CA TRP A 288 -12.61 -15.40 -5.46
C TRP A 288 -13.98 -15.03 -4.87
N LEU A 289 -14.17 -13.81 -4.35
CA LEU A 289 -15.47 -13.36 -3.84
C LEU A 289 -16.55 -13.25 -4.93
N ILE A 290 -16.17 -12.94 -6.18
CA ILE A 290 -17.08 -13.00 -7.34
C ILE A 290 -17.47 -14.45 -7.62
N THR A 291 -16.52 -15.40 -7.61
CA THR A 291 -16.84 -16.84 -7.82
C THR A 291 -17.76 -17.41 -6.73
N MET A 292 -17.75 -16.82 -5.53
CA MET A 292 -18.60 -17.17 -4.41
C MET A 292 -19.93 -16.39 -4.35
N GLU A 293 -20.23 -15.61 -5.39
CA GLU A 293 -21.44 -14.76 -5.51
C GLU A 293 -21.62 -13.77 -4.33
N LYS A 294 -20.52 -13.39 -3.67
CA LYS A 294 -20.55 -12.45 -2.53
C LYS A 294 -20.41 -10.99 -2.93
N ILE A 295 -19.93 -10.74 -4.14
CA ILE A 295 -19.80 -9.41 -4.73
C ILE A 295 -20.34 -9.48 -6.15
N SER A 296 -21.22 -8.53 -6.50
CA SER A 296 -21.75 -8.40 -7.86
C SER A 296 -20.66 -7.97 -8.85
N THR A 297 -20.69 -8.57 -10.04
CA THR A 297 -19.84 -8.18 -11.17
C THR A 297 -20.02 -6.70 -11.54
N ASP A 298 -21.23 -6.15 -11.38
CA ASP A 298 -21.53 -4.74 -11.69
C ASP A 298 -20.73 -3.78 -10.80
N ARG A 299 -20.61 -4.08 -9.49
CA ARG A 299 -19.78 -3.28 -8.56
C ARG A 299 -18.29 -3.36 -8.87
N THR A 300 -17.86 -4.39 -9.60
CA THR A 300 -16.43 -4.62 -9.91
C THR A 300 -16.03 -4.23 -11.33
N LYS A 301 -17.01 -3.90 -12.18
CA LYS A 301 -16.82 -3.61 -13.61
C LYS A 301 -15.83 -2.47 -13.87
N ASN A 302 -15.87 -1.43 -13.04
CA ASN A 302 -15.04 -0.24 -13.20
C ASN A 302 -13.82 -0.23 -12.26
N ILE A 303 -13.43 -1.40 -11.74
CA ILE A 303 -12.21 -1.54 -10.92
C ILE A 303 -11.03 -1.84 -11.84
N ARG A 304 -10.05 -0.94 -11.86
CA ARG A 304 -8.76 -1.15 -12.53
C ARG A 304 -7.66 -1.34 -11.49
N ILE A 305 -6.88 -2.42 -11.61
CA ILE A 305 -5.70 -2.64 -10.77
C ILE A 305 -4.44 -2.31 -11.57
N LEU A 306 -3.72 -1.32 -11.07
CA LEU A 306 -2.46 -0.84 -11.59
C LEU A 306 -1.33 -1.30 -10.67
N ASN A 307 -0.57 -2.31 -11.09
CA ASN A 307 0.62 -2.75 -10.38
C ASN A 307 1.79 -1.84 -10.77
N ILE A 308 2.05 -0.84 -9.94
CA ILE A 308 2.99 0.24 -10.27
C ILE A 308 4.44 -0.24 -10.29
N HIS A 309 4.74 -1.36 -9.62
CA HIS A 309 6.06 -1.99 -9.62
C HIS A 309 6.15 -3.24 -10.51
N GLY A 310 5.23 -3.42 -11.46
CA GLY A 310 5.22 -4.56 -12.38
C GLY A 310 4.45 -5.78 -11.87
N LYS A 311 4.51 -6.89 -12.62
CA LYS A 311 3.78 -8.13 -12.35
C LYS A 311 4.74 -9.30 -12.20
N LEU A 312 4.53 -10.18 -11.21
CA LEU A 312 5.37 -11.40 -11.02
C LEU A 312 5.43 -12.30 -12.26
N LYS A 313 4.36 -12.34 -13.08
CA LYS A 313 4.32 -13.12 -14.32
C LYS A 313 5.22 -12.56 -15.43
N SER A 314 5.56 -11.27 -15.38
CA SER A 314 6.44 -10.59 -16.34
C SER A 314 7.66 -10.07 -15.60
N ARG A 315 8.70 -10.92 -15.49
CA ARG A 315 9.92 -10.62 -14.72
C ARG A 315 10.54 -9.28 -15.12
N ASP A 316 10.59 -9.00 -16.42
CA ASP A 316 11.19 -7.78 -16.99
C ASP A 316 10.37 -6.52 -16.70
N SER A 317 9.16 -6.65 -16.15
CA SER A 317 8.33 -5.51 -15.74
C SER A 317 8.56 -5.06 -14.30
N ILE A 318 9.31 -5.82 -13.49
CA ILE A 318 9.45 -5.57 -12.07
C ILE A 318 10.34 -4.35 -11.83
N ILE A 319 9.79 -3.36 -11.13
CA ILE A 319 10.49 -2.15 -10.73
C ILE A 319 10.87 -2.27 -9.26
N PHE A 320 12.15 -2.55 -9.00
CA PHE A 320 12.70 -2.74 -7.66
C PHE A 320 13.86 -1.77 -7.46
N GLY A 321 13.88 -1.03 -6.34
CA GLY A 321 14.92 -0.03 -6.09
C GLY A 321 14.43 1.20 -5.33
N PHE A 322 15.23 2.27 -5.33
CA PHE A 322 14.95 3.44 -4.49
C PHE A 322 14.02 4.46 -5.15
N GLY A 323 13.10 5.05 -4.37
CA GLY A 323 12.03 5.92 -4.88
C GLY A 323 11.86 7.26 -4.16
N ASP A 324 12.87 7.77 -3.43
CA ASP A 324 12.81 9.14 -2.87
C ASP A 324 13.81 10.07 -3.57
N GLU A 325 13.34 10.83 -4.55
CA GLU A 325 14.15 11.80 -5.29
C GLU A 325 14.39 13.11 -4.51
N THR A 326 13.78 13.28 -3.33
CA THR A 326 13.92 14.52 -2.55
C THR A 326 15.19 14.55 -1.69
N ASP A 327 15.98 13.47 -1.68
CA ASP A 327 17.25 13.43 -0.98
C ASP A 327 18.32 14.27 -1.69
N SER A 328 19.01 15.13 -0.93
CA SER A 328 20.11 15.98 -1.44
C SER A 328 21.24 15.20 -2.16
N GLN A 329 21.46 13.95 -1.78
CA GLN A 329 22.48 13.09 -2.35
C GLN A 329 22.04 12.51 -3.68
N TYR A 330 20.74 12.33 -3.90
CA TYR A 330 20.18 11.98 -5.21
C TYR A 330 20.56 13.03 -6.26
N SER A 331 20.35 14.32 -5.96
CA SER A 331 20.75 15.41 -6.86
C SER A 331 22.25 15.42 -7.15
N SER A 332 23.09 14.98 -6.20
CA SER A 332 24.53 14.87 -6.41
C SER A 332 24.90 13.74 -7.39
N ILE A 333 24.17 12.62 -7.33
CA ILE A 333 24.33 11.51 -8.27
C ILE A 333 23.88 11.93 -9.67
N GLU A 334 22.70 12.54 -9.79
CA GLU A 334 22.15 13.00 -11.07
C GLU A 334 23.12 13.96 -11.79
N ASN A 335 23.72 14.89 -11.05
CA ASN A 335 24.70 15.83 -11.61
C ASN A 335 26.05 15.19 -11.97
N SER A 336 26.34 13.97 -11.49
CA SER A 336 27.63 13.30 -11.71
C SER A 336 27.78 12.68 -13.10
N LYS A 337 26.67 12.52 -13.85
CA LYS A 337 26.62 11.88 -15.19
C LYS A 337 27.20 10.46 -15.24
N LYS A 338 27.09 9.71 -14.13
CA LYS A 338 27.49 8.30 -14.05
C LYS A 338 26.24 7.42 -14.04
N ASP A 339 25.89 6.92 -15.22
CA ASP A 339 24.62 6.20 -15.44
C ASP A 339 24.47 4.94 -14.57
N ASP A 340 25.58 4.26 -14.23
CA ASP A 340 25.57 3.04 -13.40
C ASP A 340 25.00 3.28 -11.99
N TYR A 341 25.10 4.50 -11.47
CA TYR A 341 24.52 4.88 -10.18
C TYR A 341 23.02 5.16 -10.28
N MET A 342 22.48 5.29 -11.49
CA MET A 342 21.08 5.64 -11.73
C MET A 342 20.20 4.44 -12.11
N LEU A 343 20.78 3.29 -12.44
CA LEU A 343 20.09 2.10 -12.97
C LEU A 343 18.89 1.62 -12.13
N ASN A 344 18.98 1.71 -10.80
CA ASN A 344 17.98 1.15 -9.88
C ASN A 344 17.14 2.23 -9.16
N PHE A 345 17.00 3.42 -9.74
CA PHE A 345 15.98 4.38 -9.27
C PHE A 345 14.63 4.10 -9.92
N LYS A 346 13.58 4.04 -9.08
CA LYS A 346 12.20 3.77 -9.52
C LYS A 346 11.69 4.85 -10.48
N SER A 347 12.05 6.10 -10.24
CA SER A 347 11.66 7.27 -11.05
C SER A 347 11.98 7.09 -12.54
N ILE A 348 13.19 6.60 -12.83
CA ILE A 348 13.66 6.30 -14.19
C ILE A 348 12.95 5.04 -14.70
N ASN A 349 12.89 3.99 -13.88
CA ASN A 349 12.33 2.72 -14.28
C ASN A 349 10.81 2.77 -14.55
N TYR A 350 10.07 3.72 -13.98
CA TYR A 350 8.67 3.93 -14.35
C TYR A 350 8.49 4.36 -15.80
N LEU A 351 9.47 5.04 -16.40
CA LEU A 351 9.43 5.44 -17.81
C LEU A 351 9.41 4.24 -18.76
N ASN A 352 9.92 3.09 -18.28
CA ASN A 352 9.94 1.84 -19.05
C ASN A 352 8.58 1.11 -19.03
N SER A 353 7.56 1.66 -18.37
CA SER A 353 6.23 1.06 -18.30
C SER A 353 5.12 2.08 -18.54
N PHE A 354 3.99 1.63 -19.08
CA PHE A 354 2.80 2.48 -19.25
C PHE A 354 2.09 2.77 -17.91
N GLY A 355 2.55 2.19 -16.80
CA GLY A 355 1.85 2.20 -15.53
C GLY A 355 1.74 3.59 -14.90
N TYR A 356 2.87 4.29 -14.78
CA TYR A 356 2.90 5.64 -14.22
C TYR A 356 2.12 6.63 -15.10
N ARG A 357 2.24 6.52 -16.42
CA ARG A 357 1.45 7.33 -17.36
C ARG A 357 -0.06 7.10 -17.20
N SER A 358 -0.50 5.84 -17.06
CA SER A 358 -1.90 5.52 -16.80
C SER A 358 -2.41 6.12 -15.49
N LEU A 359 -1.55 6.19 -14.46
CA LEU A 359 -1.90 6.86 -13.22
C LEU A 359 -2.14 8.36 -13.47
N LEU A 360 -1.21 9.05 -14.12
CA LEU A 360 -1.34 10.47 -14.43
C LEU A 360 -2.61 10.76 -15.24
N GLU A 361 -2.87 9.98 -16.29
CA GLU A 361 -4.09 10.08 -17.09
C GLU A 361 -5.35 9.94 -16.22
N PHE A 362 -5.36 9.02 -15.25
CA PHE A 362 -6.47 8.87 -14.32
C PHE A 362 -6.63 10.09 -13.40
N LEU A 363 -5.53 10.67 -12.89
CA LEU A 363 -5.60 11.83 -11.97
C LEU A 363 -6.26 13.05 -12.63
N GLU A 364 -6.11 13.19 -13.95
CA GLU A 364 -6.66 14.30 -14.74
C GLU A 364 -8.13 14.14 -15.12
N THR A 365 -8.72 12.94 -14.93
CA THR A 365 -10.10 12.68 -15.39
C THR A 365 -11.17 13.44 -14.63
N GLU A 366 -11.20 13.32 -13.31
CA GLU A 366 -12.27 13.79 -12.43
C GLU A 366 -11.75 13.92 -10.99
N ASN A 367 -12.53 14.60 -10.14
CA ASN A 367 -12.28 14.61 -8.69
C ASN A 367 -12.25 13.18 -8.13
N TYR A 368 -11.32 12.93 -7.19
CA TYR A 368 -11.17 11.60 -6.58
C TYR A 368 -10.87 11.63 -5.07
N GLN A 369 -11.36 10.59 -4.40
CA GLN A 369 -10.99 10.25 -3.03
C GLN A 369 -9.89 9.18 -3.02
N VAL A 370 -8.93 9.29 -2.11
CA VAL A 370 -7.87 8.32 -1.91
C VAL A 370 -8.10 7.51 -0.65
N TYR A 371 -8.05 6.19 -0.75
CA TYR A 371 -7.95 5.27 0.38
C TYR A 371 -6.51 4.79 0.51
N THR A 372 -5.99 4.74 1.74
CA THR A 372 -4.64 4.23 1.98
C THR A 372 -4.70 3.01 2.87
N VAL A 373 -4.22 1.87 2.37
CA VAL A 373 -4.43 0.57 3.00
C VAL A 373 -3.10 -0.16 3.11
N GLY A 374 -2.60 -0.31 4.34
CA GLY A 374 -1.37 -1.07 4.61
C GLY A 374 -0.10 -0.52 3.94
N LEU A 375 -0.09 0.74 3.53
CA LEU A 375 1.07 1.33 2.86
C LEU A 375 2.18 1.72 3.84
N SER A 376 3.42 1.34 3.53
CA SER A 376 4.61 1.77 4.27
C SER A 376 5.08 3.13 3.76
N PHE A 377 4.40 4.19 4.17
CA PHE A 377 4.64 5.57 3.72
C PHE A 377 6.07 6.10 3.89
N GLY A 378 6.87 5.51 4.81
CA GLY A 378 8.26 5.89 5.01
C GLY A 378 9.24 5.23 4.03
N GLN A 379 8.77 4.22 3.29
CA GLN A 379 9.57 3.39 2.38
C GLN A 379 8.99 3.37 0.95
N SER A 380 7.78 3.93 0.78
CA SER A 380 7.10 4.02 -0.51
C SER A 380 7.60 5.22 -1.30
N ASP A 381 7.36 5.18 -2.61
CA ASP A 381 7.77 6.22 -3.54
C ASP A 381 7.14 7.58 -3.21
N LYS A 382 7.98 8.49 -2.69
CA LYS A 382 7.52 9.77 -2.16
C LYS A 382 7.11 10.72 -3.27
N THR A 383 7.80 10.68 -4.41
CA THR A 383 7.46 11.49 -5.59
C THR A 383 6.06 11.12 -6.07
N LEU A 384 5.80 9.83 -6.25
CA LEU A 384 4.50 9.32 -6.69
C LEU A 384 3.37 9.65 -5.70
N LEU A 385 3.61 9.45 -4.40
CA LEU A 385 2.63 9.77 -3.37
C LEU A 385 2.32 11.26 -3.31
N ASN A 386 3.33 12.12 -3.45
CA ASN A 386 3.14 13.56 -3.51
C ASN A 386 2.28 13.97 -4.72
N THR A 387 2.56 13.39 -5.90
CA THR A 387 1.76 13.63 -7.12
C THR A 387 0.28 13.30 -6.92
N ILE A 388 -0.04 12.16 -6.29
CA ILE A 388 -1.44 11.78 -6.00
C ILE A 388 -2.04 12.70 -4.93
N PHE A 389 -1.34 12.90 -3.81
CA PHE A 389 -1.90 13.59 -2.65
C PHE A 389 -2.05 15.09 -2.83
N GLU A 390 -1.23 15.71 -3.69
CA GLU A 390 -1.26 17.15 -3.94
C GLU A 390 -1.89 17.54 -5.27
N HIS A 391 -2.32 16.59 -6.09
CA HIS A 391 -3.09 16.85 -7.31
C HIS A 391 -4.34 17.71 -7.02
N ASP A 392 -4.74 18.58 -7.93
CA ASP A 392 -5.86 19.48 -7.67
C ASP A 392 -7.21 18.75 -7.60
N ASN A 393 -7.37 17.66 -8.36
CA ASN A 393 -8.54 16.76 -8.29
C ASN A 393 -8.57 15.84 -7.05
N CYS A 394 -7.52 15.81 -6.21
CA CYS A 394 -7.56 15.03 -4.97
C CYS A 394 -8.39 15.78 -3.91
N VAL A 395 -9.57 15.26 -3.59
CA VAL A 395 -10.56 15.94 -2.71
C VAL A 395 -10.62 15.36 -1.30
N SER A 396 -9.99 14.20 -1.06
CA SER A 396 -10.01 13.51 0.24
C SER A 396 -8.98 12.39 0.28
N ILE A 397 -8.37 12.15 1.44
CA ILE A 397 -7.50 11.02 1.73
C ILE A 397 -7.97 10.38 3.04
N LYS A 398 -8.54 9.19 2.95
CA LYS A 398 -9.04 8.41 4.07
C LYS A 398 -8.07 7.27 4.41
N PRO A 399 -7.29 7.41 5.49
CA PRO A 399 -6.40 6.33 5.91
C PRO A 399 -7.14 5.22 6.65
N PHE A 400 -6.90 3.97 6.24
CA PHE A 400 -7.31 2.80 7.02
C PHE A 400 -6.20 2.45 8.00
N TYR A 401 -6.50 2.53 9.29
CA TYR A 401 -5.54 2.26 10.37
C TYR A 401 -5.67 0.83 10.89
N ARG A 402 -4.72 0.39 11.70
CA ARG A 402 -4.73 -0.91 12.37
C ARG A 402 -4.92 -0.71 13.86
N LYS A 403 -5.89 -1.42 14.44
CA LYS A 403 -6.00 -1.60 15.90
C LYS A 403 -4.90 -2.55 16.36
N ILE A 404 -4.22 -2.19 17.44
CA ILE A 404 -3.19 -3.01 18.08
C ILE A 404 -3.84 -3.79 19.22
N ASP A 405 -4.64 -3.11 20.02
CA ASP A 405 -5.48 -3.66 21.09
C ASP A 405 -6.74 -2.77 21.25
N ASN A 406 -7.53 -2.98 22.31
CA ASN A 406 -8.78 -2.24 22.53
C ASN A 406 -8.59 -0.73 22.70
N ASP A 407 -7.42 -0.30 23.21
CA ASP A 407 -7.15 1.09 23.57
C ASP A 407 -6.12 1.76 22.65
N ASN A 408 -5.36 0.96 21.89
CA ASN A 408 -4.26 1.42 21.06
C ASN A 408 -4.45 1.11 19.57
N ASP A 409 -4.10 2.09 18.75
CA ASP A 409 -4.03 1.96 17.30
C ASP A 409 -2.81 2.67 16.72
N ASN A 410 -2.60 2.49 15.42
CA ASN A 410 -1.48 3.11 14.70
C ASN A 410 -1.86 4.40 13.95
N TYR A 411 -3.05 4.98 14.13
CA TYR A 411 -3.50 6.12 13.32
C TYR A 411 -2.54 7.30 13.45
N SER A 412 -2.09 7.65 14.65
CA SER A 412 -1.16 8.78 14.85
C SER A 412 0.15 8.58 14.09
N LYS A 413 0.71 7.35 14.10
CA LYS A 413 1.92 7.00 13.33
C LYS A 413 1.65 7.06 11.83
N LEU A 414 0.49 6.60 11.39
CA LEU A 414 0.05 6.63 9.99
C LEU A 414 -0.10 8.06 9.48
N ALA A 415 -0.78 8.94 10.24
CA ALA A 415 -0.95 10.35 9.93
C ALA A 415 0.40 11.09 9.87
N MET A 416 1.31 10.81 10.82
CA MET A 416 2.68 11.34 10.76
C MET A 416 3.41 10.91 9.49
N ALA A 417 3.28 9.64 9.09
CA ALA A 417 3.93 9.13 7.88
C ALA A 417 3.33 9.74 6.60
N ILE A 418 2.01 9.87 6.52
CA ILE A 418 1.32 10.58 5.43
C ILE A 418 1.81 12.03 5.36
N SER A 419 1.93 12.73 6.50
CA SER A 419 2.35 14.13 6.54
C SER A 419 3.72 14.42 5.93
N ARG A 420 4.62 13.41 5.90
CA ARG A 420 5.96 13.52 5.29
C ARG A 420 5.92 13.49 3.76
N ASN A 421 4.81 13.04 3.18
CA ASN A 421 4.57 13.01 1.74
C ASN A 421 3.91 14.29 1.21
N PHE A 422 3.67 15.27 2.08
CA PHE A 422 3.12 16.59 1.73
C PHE A 422 4.18 17.69 1.79
N ARG A 423 4.29 18.45 0.70
CA ARG A 423 4.95 19.75 0.61
C ARG A 423 4.07 20.82 1.25
N SER A 424 2.76 20.81 0.99
CA SER A 424 1.80 21.78 1.54
C SER A 424 1.08 21.24 2.77
N LYS A 425 1.36 21.82 3.94
CA LYS A 425 0.63 21.49 5.19
C LYS A 425 -0.82 21.99 5.20
N ALA A 426 -1.15 22.95 4.34
CA ALA A 426 -2.54 23.35 4.12
C ALA A 426 -3.32 22.25 3.39
N LYS A 427 -2.81 21.76 2.25
CA LYS A 427 -3.40 20.63 1.51
C LYS A 427 -3.52 19.37 2.38
N LEU A 428 -2.51 19.11 3.24
CA LEU A 428 -2.56 18.03 4.23
C LEU A 428 -3.80 18.11 5.13
N ARG A 429 -4.00 19.26 5.81
CA ARG A 429 -5.10 19.45 6.76
C ARG A 429 -6.47 19.49 6.08
N GLU A 430 -6.51 19.93 4.83
CA GLU A 430 -7.74 19.98 4.04
C GLU A 430 -8.19 18.59 3.57
N ARG A 431 -7.24 17.72 3.20
CA ARG A 431 -7.54 16.47 2.50
C ARG A 431 -7.53 15.24 3.40
N VAL A 432 -6.66 15.19 4.41
CA VAL A 432 -6.55 14.01 5.26
C VAL A 432 -7.71 13.96 6.25
N VAL A 433 -8.48 12.89 6.16
CA VAL A 433 -9.68 12.69 6.97
C VAL A 433 -9.33 12.43 8.43
N SER A 434 -10.01 13.11 9.34
CA SER A 434 -9.89 12.93 10.79
C SER A 434 -10.16 11.50 11.23
N LYS A 435 -9.45 11.04 12.27
CA LYS A 435 -9.56 9.66 12.80
C LYS A 435 -10.99 9.21 13.06
N VAL A 436 -11.82 10.10 13.61
CA VAL A 436 -13.22 9.81 13.97
C VAL A 436 -14.09 9.39 12.78
N LEU A 437 -13.66 9.71 11.55
CA LEU A 437 -14.34 9.33 10.29
C LEU A 437 -13.60 8.20 9.55
N CYS A 438 -12.49 7.72 10.09
CA CYS A 438 -11.68 6.65 9.53
C CYS A 438 -12.11 5.28 10.07
N LYS A 439 -11.95 4.24 9.26
CA LYS A 439 -12.21 2.84 9.65
C LYS A 439 -10.88 2.13 9.89
N SER A 440 -10.86 1.13 10.76
CA SER A 440 -9.73 0.20 10.83
C SER A 440 -9.77 -0.78 9.66
N ILE A 441 -8.59 -1.32 9.26
CA ILE A 441 -8.50 -2.34 8.20
C ILE A 441 -9.19 -3.63 8.65
N ILE A 442 -8.98 -4.02 9.91
CA ILE A 442 -9.66 -5.14 10.57
C ILE A 442 -10.40 -4.54 11.78
N GLU A 443 -11.64 -4.96 12.02
CA GLU A 443 -12.42 -4.53 13.17
C GLU A 443 -12.01 -5.21 14.48
#